data_AF-Q0QBT4-F1
#
_entry.id   AF-Q0QBT4-F1
#
_cell.length_a   1.000
_cell.length_b   1.000
_cell.length_c   1.000
_cell.angle_alpha   90.00
_cell.angle_beta   90.00
_cell.angle_gamma   90.00
#
_symmetry.space_group_name_H-M   'P 1'
#
loop_
_entity.id
_entity.type
_entity.pdbx_description
1 polymer ?
#
loop_
_entity_poly.entity_id
_entity_poly.type
_entity_poly.pdbx_seq_one_letter_code
_entity_poly.pdbx_strand_id
1 'polypeptide(L)'
;NMGSIVGSITYAKRFMIAPDPAYRVSKAALHFLTRIYALELEAEGFTFVAVSPGWVQTDQGGPHADLDTPTAAKATLDVLSRNREDINGKLVNVKVEGWENATGLHK
;
A
#
# COMPACT_ATOMS: atom_id res chain seq x y z
N ASN A 1 -0.20 1.20 9.02
CA ASN A 1 -0.90 2.24 8.23
C ASN A 1 -1.52 1.65 6.97
N MET A 2 -2.78 1.98 6.64
CA MET A 2 -3.43 1.56 5.39
C MET A 2 -3.13 2.54 4.25
N GLY A 3 -2.09 2.26 3.48
CA GLY A 3 -1.63 3.05 2.34
C GLY A 3 -2.36 2.72 1.04
N SER A 4 -1.91 3.33 -0.06
CA SER A 4 -2.28 2.97 -1.42
C SER A 4 -1.16 3.37 -2.37
N ILE A 5 -0.83 2.54 -3.35
CA ILE A 5 0.17 2.87 -4.38
C ILE A 5 -0.21 4.11 -5.21
N VAL A 6 -1.49 4.46 -5.27
CA VAL A 6 -2.01 5.64 -5.98
C VAL A 6 -1.52 6.96 -5.35
N GLY A 7 -1.20 6.94 -4.05
CA GLY A 7 -0.58 8.06 -3.33
C GLY A 7 0.95 8.15 -3.48
N SER A 8 1.59 7.21 -4.21
CA SER A 8 3.03 7.24 -4.41
C SER A 8 3.44 8.38 -5.33
N ILE A 9 4.40 9.20 -4.87
CA ILE A 9 5.02 10.26 -5.68
C ILE A 9 5.78 9.63 -6.86
N THR A 10 6.49 8.52 -6.63
CA THR A 10 7.24 7.79 -7.67
C THR A 10 6.34 7.26 -8.79
N TYR A 11 5.15 6.75 -8.44
CA TYR A 11 4.19 6.23 -9.41
C TYR A 11 3.16 7.27 -9.88
N ALA A 12 3.32 8.56 -9.55
CA ALA A 12 2.29 9.58 -9.79
C ALA A 12 1.84 9.66 -11.25
N LYS A 13 2.77 9.54 -12.21
CA LYS A 13 2.46 9.55 -13.65
C LYS A 13 1.56 8.38 -14.06
N ARG A 14 1.74 7.19 -13.45
CA ARG A 14 0.97 5.98 -13.76
C ARG A 14 -0.50 6.08 -13.37
N PHE A 15 -0.80 6.81 -12.29
CA PHE A 15 -2.14 6.96 -11.74
C PHE A 15 -2.83 8.27 -12.13
N MET A 16 -2.33 9.00 -13.14
CA MET A 16 -3.00 10.23 -13.61
C MET A 16 -4.36 9.98 -14.25
N ILE A 17 -4.68 8.74 -14.62
CA ILE A 17 -5.99 8.37 -15.16
C ILE A 17 -7.07 8.20 -14.09
N ALA A 18 -6.71 8.13 -12.80
CA ALA A 18 -7.65 8.07 -11.69
C ALA A 18 -7.91 9.49 -11.14
N PRO A 19 -9.14 10.04 -11.26
CA PRO A 19 -9.45 11.44 -10.98
C PRO A 19 -9.68 11.75 -9.48
N ASP A 20 -8.83 11.25 -8.59
CA ASP A 20 -9.03 11.34 -7.13
C ASP A 20 -7.88 12.09 -6.40
N PRO A 21 -7.66 13.39 -6.67
CA PRO A 21 -6.52 14.13 -6.13
C PRO A 21 -6.51 14.17 -4.59
N ALA A 22 -7.67 14.33 -3.96
CA ALA A 22 -7.78 14.37 -2.50
C ALA A 22 -7.37 13.01 -1.87
N TYR A 23 -7.84 11.90 -2.44
CA TYR A 23 -7.45 10.56 -1.99
C TYR A 23 -5.94 10.36 -2.12
N ARG A 24 -5.37 10.74 -3.27
CA ARG A 24 -3.93 10.62 -3.56
C ARG A 24 -3.08 11.42 -2.57
N VAL A 25 -3.43 12.69 -2.35
CA VAL A 25 -2.73 13.55 -1.38
C VAL A 25 -2.85 12.99 0.03
N SER A 26 -4.02 12.49 0.43
CA SER A 26 -4.20 11.90 1.76
C SER A 26 -3.29 10.68 1.98
N LYS A 27 -3.15 9.82 0.96
CA LYS A 27 -2.30 8.62 1.01
C LYS A 27 -0.82 8.98 0.95
N ALA A 28 -0.44 9.99 0.15
CA ALA A 28 0.93 10.51 0.13
C ALA A 28 1.35 11.08 1.50
N ALA A 29 0.48 11.87 2.13
CA ALA A 29 0.71 12.40 3.47
C ALA A 29 0.86 11.27 4.51
N LEU A 30 0.02 10.23 4.45
CA LEU A 30 0.12 9.06 5.31
C LEU A 30 1.43 8.28 5.11
N HIS A 31 1.92 8.18 3.87
CA HIS A 31 3.23 7.57 3.60
C HIS A 31 4.37 8.36 4.24
N PHE A 32 4.31 9.69 4.15
CA PHE A 32 5.31 10.54 4.80
C PHE A 32 5.26 10.42 6.32
N LEU A 33 4.06 10.40 6.92
CA LEU A 33 3.88 10.15 8.35
C LEU A 33 4.48 8.80 8.78
N THR A 34 4.27 7.76 7.97
CA THR A 34 4.87 6.43 8.21
C THR A 34 6.39 6.51 8.24
N ARG A 35 6.99 7.28 7.33
CA ARG A 35 8.44 7.44 7.26
C ARG A 35 9.00 8.24 8.44
N ILE A 36 8.33 9.33 8.84
CA ILE A 36 8.75 10.14 9.98
C ILE A 36 8.74 9.29 11.25
N TYR A 37 7.63 8.63 11.57
CA TYR A 37 7.55 7.82 12.79
C TYR A 37 8.51 6.62 12.78
N ALA A 38 8.75 6.02 11.62
CA ALA A 38 9.77 4.97 11.50
C ALA A 38 11.17 5.45 11.87
N LEU A 39 11.51 6.71 11.56
CA LEU A 39 12.81 7.32 11.86
C LEU A 39 12.90 7.81 13.30
N GLU A 40 11.85 8.49 13.79
CA GLU A 40 11.83 9.04 15.14
C GLU A 40 11.87 7.96 16.22
N LEU A 41 11.18 6.84 15.98
CA LEU A 41 10.99 5.77 16.96
C LEU A 41 11.84 4.53 16.64
N GLU A 42 12.83 4.67 15.75
CA GLU A 42 13.68 3.55 15.31
C GLU A 42 14.45 2.94 16.49
N ALA A 43 15.08 3.79 17.31
CA ALA A 43 15.89 3.38 18.45
C ALA A 43 15.07 2.71 19.57
N GLU A 44 13.77 3.00 19.64
CA GLU A 44 12.83 2.42 20.61
C GLU A 44 12.30 1.04 20.19
N GLY A 45 12.65 0.57 18.99
CA GLY A 45 12.25 -0.76 18.51
C GLY A 45 10.91 -0.79 17.76
N PHE A 46 10.24 0.35 17.57
CA PHE A 46 8.94 0.40 16.87
C PHE A 46 9.08 0.18 15.35
N THR A 47 8.06 -0.45 14.77
CA THR A 47 7.98 -0.66 13.32
C THR A 47 6.77 0.05 12.75
N PHE A 48 7.00 0.92 11.76
CA PHE A 48 5.95 1.61 11.02
C PHE A 48 5.95 1.17 9.58
N VAL A 49 4.80 0.71 9.08
CA VAL A 49 4.65 0.29 7.67
C VAL A 49 3.34 0.82 7.11
N ALA A 50 3.37 1.28 5.86
CA ALA A 50 2.20 1.56 5.07
C ALA A 50 1.95 0.39 4.11
N VAL A 51 0.82 -0.28 4.25
CA VAL A 51 0.47 -1.41 3.37
C VAL A 51 -0.53 -0.93 2.32
N SER A 52 -0.23 -1.14 1.05
CA SER A 52 -1.16 -1.01 -0.06
C SER A 52 -1.76 -2.39 -0.34
N PRO A 53 -3.05 -2.62 -0.06
CA PRO A 53 -3.68 -3.95 -0.14
C PRO A 53 -4.04 -4.37 -1.57
N GLY A 54 -3.64 -3.60 -2.59
CA GLY A 54 -4.09 -3.80 -3.97
C GLY A 54 -5.43 -3.09 -4.25
N TRP A 55 -6.06 -3.41 -5.38
CA TRP A 55 -7.41 -2.95 -5.70
C TRP A 55 -8.41 -4.02 -5.26
N VAL A 56 -9.08 -3.77 -4.13
CA VAL A 56 -9.85 -4.81 -3.41
C VAL A 56 -11.36 -4.63 -3.59
N GLN A 57 -12.07 -5.73 -3.85
CA GLN A 57 -13.54 -5.80 -4.00
C GLN A 57 -14.26 -5.47 -2.70
N THR A 58 -14.47 -4.18 -2.51
CA THR A 58 -15.13 -3.52 -1.37
C THR A 58 -16.00 -2.39 -1.90
N ASP A 59 -16.81 -1.76 -1.06
CA ASP A 59 -17.61 -0.59 -1.47
C ASP A 59 -16.76 0.53 -2.07
N GLN A 60 -15.53 0.74 -1.55
CA GLN A 60 -14.61 1.76 -2.06
C GLN A 60 -13.89 1.33 -3.35
N GLY A 61 -13.57 0.04 -3.49
CA GLY A 61 -12.88 -0.48 -4.68
C GLY A 61 -13.82 -0.76 -5.85
N GLY A 62 -15.10 -1.00 -5.57
CA GLY A 62 -16.10 -1.35 -6.56
C GLY A 62 -15.98 -2.79 -7.06
N PRO A 63 -16.93 -3.22 -7.91
CA PRO A 63 -17.04 -4.60 -8.36
C PRO A 63 -15.96 -5.01 -9.38
N HIS A 64 -15.23 -4.06 -9.95
CA HIS A 64 -14.19 -4.29 -10.96
C HIS A 64 -12.78 -4.47 -10.38
N ALA A 65 -12.66 -4.40 -9.04
CA ALA A 65 -11.42 -4.62 -8.35
C ALA A 65 -10.86 -6.03 -8.59
N ASP A 66 -9.54 -6.14 -8.70
CA ASP A 66 -8.85 -7.35 -9.15
C ASP A 66 -8.57 -8.36 -8.03
N LEU A 67 -8.80 -7.97 -6.76
CA LEU A 67 -8.55 -8.81 -5.59
C LEU A 67 -9.79 -8.94 -4.70
N ASP A 68 -10.12 -10.16 -4.28
CA ASP A 68 -11.17 -10.38 -3.28
C ASP A 68 -10.68 -9.97 -1.87
N THR A 69 -11.65 -9.67 -1.00
CA THR A 69 -11.35 -9.17 0.36
C THR A 69 -10.56 -10.18 1.21
N PRO A 70 -10.94 -11.48 1.31
CA PRO A 70 -10.17 -12.48 2.04
C PRO A 70 -8.70 -12.59 1.59
N THR A 71 -8.45 -12.62 0.28
CA THR A 71 -7.09 -12.71 -0.27
C THR A 71 -6.27 -11.46 0.07
N ALA A 72 -6.85 -10.27 -0.09
CA ALA A 72 -6.19 -9.00 0.26
C ALA A 72 -5.86 -8.91 1.76
N ALA A 73 -6.77 -9.36 2.62
CA ALA A 73 -6.58 -9.36 4.07
C ALA A 73 -5.44 -10.30 4.48
N LYS A 74 -5.41 -11.52 3.95
CA LYS A 74 -4.33 -12.47 4.19
C LYS A 74 -2.98 -11.91 3.74
N ALA A 75 -2.89 -11.41 2.51
CA ALA A 75 -1.65 -10.86 1.98
C ALA A 75 -1.16 -9.61 2.76
N THR A 76 -2.09 -8.84 3.32
CA THR A 76 -1.78 -7.72 4.23
C THR A 76 -1.18 -8.22 5.53
N LEU A 77 -1.73 -9.28 6.15
CA LEU A 77 -1.17 -9.91 7.35
C LEU A 77 0.21 -10.52 7.09
N ASP A 78 0.42 -11.10 5.91
CA ASP A 78 1.71 -11.64 5.50
C ASP A 78 2.78 -10.55 5.41
N VAL A 79 2.42 -9.31 5.01
CA VAL A 79 3.34 -8.16 5.07
C VAL A 79 3.74 -7.82 6.51
N LEU A 80 2.79 -7.86 7.45
CA LEU A 80 3.05 -7.55 8.86
C LEU A 80 3.91 -8.61 9.55
N SER A 81 3.96 -9.82 9.00
CA SER A 81 4.79 -10.92 9.51
C SER A 81 6.24 -10.89 8.98
N ARG A 82 6.59 -9.92 8.13
CA ARG A 82 7.95 -9.76 7.58
C ARG A 82 8.91 -9.14 8.59
N ASN A 83 10.20 -9.35 8.35
CA ASN A 83 11.24 -8.75 9.18
C ASN A 83 11.15 -7.22 9.14
N ARG A 84 11.50 -6.60 10.27
CA ARG A 84 11.43 -5.15 10.46
C ARG A 84 12.26 -4.41 9.41
N GLU A 85 13.47 -4.89 9.11
CA GLU A 85 14.41 -4.30 8.16
C GLU A 85 13.82 -4.25 6.74
N ASP A 86 12.93 -5.19 6.44
CA ASP A 86 12.28 -5.30 5.14
C ASP A 86 11.13 -4.30 4.97
N ILE A 87 10.50 -3.84 6.05
CA ILE A 87 9.23 -3.09 5.98
C ILE A 87 9.22 -1.73 6.70
N ASN A 88 10.11 -1.49 7.66
CA ASN A 88 10.08 -0.28 8.48
C ASN A 88 10.27 1.00 7.62
N GLY A 89 9.35 1.95 7.78
CA GLY A 89 9.32 3.21 7.05
C GLY A 89 8.94 3.11 5.58
N LYS A 90 8.46 1.95 5.11
CA LYS A 90 8.18 1.70 3.68
C LYS A 90 6.69 1.67 3.37
N LEU A 91 6.38 1.99 2.12
CA LEU A 91 5.15 1.58 1.46
C LEU A 91 5.37 0.20 0.85
N VAL A 92 4.58 -0.78 1.27
CA VAL A 92 4.64 -2.15 0.76
C VAL A 92 3.33 -2.46 0.03
N ASN A 93 3.42 -2.77 -1.25
CA ASN A 93 2.29 -3.33 -1.98
C ASN A 93 2.22 -4.84 -1.70
N VAL A 94 1.01 -5.34 -1.42
CA VAL A 94 0.81 -6.80 -1.32
C VAL A 94 1.09 -7.44 -2.68
N LYS A 95 1.61 -8.66 -2.65
CA LYS A 95 1.80 -9.50 -3.83
C LYS A 95 1.15 -10.84 -3.52
N VAL A 96 0.25 -11.24 -4.40
CA VAL A 96 -0.50 -12.50 -4.31
C VAL A 96 -0.07 -13.40 -5.46
N GLU A 97 -0.34 -14.70 -5.39
CA GLU A 97 -0.03 -15.62 -6.48
C GLU A 97 -0.61 -15.13 -7.83
N GLY A 98 0.15 -15.22 -8.91
CA GLY A 98 -0.25 -14.72 -10.23
C GLY A 98 0.05 -13.23 -10.47
N TRP A 99 0.47 -12.48 -9.45
CA TRP A 99 0.88 -11.07 -9.53
C TRP A 99 1.86 -10.78 -10.68
N GLU A 100 2.81 -11.68 -10.92
CA GLU A 100 3.86 -11.54 -11.93
C GLU A 100 3.29 -11.39 -13.35
N ASN A 101 2.11 -11.97 -13.57
CA ASN A 101 1.39 -11.95 -14.84
C ASN A 101 0.42 -10.76 -14.95
N ALA A 102 0.27 -9.93 -13.91
CA ALA A 102 -0.60 -8.77 -13.95
C ALA A 102 -0.13 -7.76 -15.01
N THR A 103 -1.06 -7.18 -15.77
CA THR A 103 -0.81 -6.20 -16.84
C THR A 103 -1.41 -4.82 -16.54
N GLY A 104 -2.13 -4.68 -15.42
CA GLY A 104 -2.85 -3.48 -15.03
C GLY A 104 -2.01 -2.41 -14.31
N LEU A 105 -2.68 -1.33 -13.89
CA LEU A 105 -2.06 -0.20 -13.18
C LEU A 105 -1.39 -0.59 -11.86
N HIS A 106 -1.80 -1.70 -11.27
CA HIS A 106 -1.31 -2.14 -9.98
C HIS A 106 -0.06 -3.04 -10.06
N LYS A 107 0.41 -3.44 -11.26
CA LYS A 107 1.72 -4.10 -11.48
C LYS A 107 2.91 -3.22 -11.06
#